data_AF-A0A379WNU6-F1
#
_entry.id   AF-A0A379WNU6-F1
#
_cell.length_a   1.000
_cell.length_b   1.000
_cell.length_c   1.000
_cell.angle_alpha   90.00
_cell.angle_beta   90.00
_cell.angle_gamma   90.00
#
_symmetry.space_group_name_H-M   'P 1'
#
loop_
_entity.id
_entity.type
_entity.pdbx_description
1 polymer ?
#
loop_
_entity_poly.entity_id
_entity_poly.type
_entity_poly.pdbx_seq_one_letter_code
_entity_poly.pdbx_strand_id
1 'polypeptide(L)' 'MTSYFIGGAAGSLISASAWQHAGWAGVCLAGVTVALLNLLVWWRGFHRQEAVN' A
#
# COMPACT_ATOMS: atom_id res chain seq x y z
N MET A 1 3.52 -2.20 16.42
CA MET A 1 2.36 -1.33 16.72
C MET A 1 2.42 -0.03 15.93
N THR A 2 3.47 0.78 16.04
CA THR A 2 3.59 2.10 15.37
C THR A 2 3.26 2.07 13.87
N SER A 3 3.85 1.13 13.12
CA SER A 3 3.61 1.03 11.67
C SER A 3 2.16 0.67 11.33
N TYR A 4 1.47 -0.09 12.18
CA TYR A 4 0.06 -0.43 12.00
C TYR A 4 -0.82 0.81 12.17
N PHE A 5 -0.56 1.62 13.20
CA PHE A 5 -1.29 2.87 13.42
C PHE A 5 -1.02 3.90 12.32
N ILE A 6 0.25 4.08 11.93
CA ILE A 6 0.61 4.98 10.83
C ILE A 6 -0.07 4.53 9.53
N GLY A 7 -0.04 3.23 9.23
CA GLY A 7 -0.71 2.67 8.05
C GLY A 7 -2.22 2.90 8.08
N GLY A 8 -2.88 2.68 9.22
CA GLY A 8 -4.31 2.91 9.37
C GLY A 8 -4.71 4.39 9.19
N ALA A 9 -3.95 5.30 9.81
CA ALA A 9 -4.19 6.74 9.68
C ALA A 9 -3.95 7.23 8.25
N ALA A 10 -2.81 6.83 7.64
CA ALA A 10 -2.49 7.18 6.26
C ALA A 10 -3.50 6.59 5.27
N GLY A 11 -3.89 5.32 5.43
CA GLY A 11 -4.88 4.67 4.58
C GLY A 11 -6.26 5.34 4.66
N SER A 12 -6.66 5.79 5.85
CA SER A 12 -7.90 6.55 6.05
C SER A 12 -7.86 7.90 5.33
N LEU A 13 -6.76 8.64 5.47
CA LEU A 13 -6.58 9.93 4.79
C LEU A 13 -6.59 9.77 3.26
N ILE A 14 -5.84 8.81 2.73
CA ILE A 14 -5.73 8.55 1.29
C ILE A 14 -7.07 8.10 0.72
N SER A 15 -7.81 7.24 1.43
CA SER A 15 -9.14 6.79 0.96
C SER A 15 -10.15 7.94 0.97
N ALA A 16 -10.14 8.77 2.02
CA ALA A 16 -11.00 9.94 2.10
C ALA A 16 -10.71 10.95 0.98
N SER A 17 -9.43 11.22 0.67
CA SER A 17 -9.08 12.13 -0.43
C SER A 17 -9.41 11.52 -1.80
N ALA A 18 -9.06 10.25 -2.03
CA ALA A 18 -9.34 9.56 -3.30
C ALA A 18 -10.85 9.49 -3.61
N TRP A 19 -11.68 9.34 -2.57
CA TRP A 19 -13.13 9.42 -2.70
C TRP A 19 -13.59 10.77 -3.25
N GLN A 20 -13.05 11.88 -2.76
CA GLN A 20 -13.43 13.22 -3.21
C GLN A 20 -13.06 13.46 -4.69
N HIS A 21 -11.98 12.84 -5.17
CA HIS A 21 -11.50 13.04 -6.54
C HIS A 21 -12.15 12.10 -7.57
N ALA A 22 -12.43 10.84 -7.21
CA ALA A 22 -12.89 9.82 -8.16
C ALA A 22 -13.86 8.78 -7.57
N GLY A 23 -14.48 9.07 -6.42
CA GLY A 23 -15.45 8.18 -5.76
C GLY A 23 -14.87 6.80 -5.42
N TRP A 24 -15.72 5.76 -5.51
CA TRP A 24 -15.31 4.38 -5.22
C TRP A 24 -14.14 3.91 -6.08
N ALA A 25 -14.14 4.27 -7.37
CA ALA A 25 -13.06 3.88 -8.28
C ALA A 25 -11.71 4.45 -7.83
N GLY A 26 -11.69 5.71 -7.35
CA GLY A 26 -10.49 6.33 -6.77
C GLY A 26 -9.94 5.58 -5.57
N VAL A 27 -10.82 5.20 -4.63
CA VAL A 27 -10.44 4.43 -3.43
C VAL A 27 -9.88 3.06 -3.81
N CYS A 28 -10.54 2.34 -4.72
CA CYS A 28 -10.08 1.06 -5.21
C CYS A 28 -8.70 1.16 -5.88
N LEU A 29 -8.49 2.16 -6.75
CA LEU A 29 -7.21 2.39 -7.41
C LEU A 29 -6.09 2.71 -6.42
N ALA A 30 -6.37 3.53 -5.40
CA ALA A 30 -5.42 3.83 -4.34
C ALA A 30 -5.01 2.55 -3.58
N GLY A 31 -5.99 1.70 -3.21
CA GLY A 31 -5.75 0.42 -2.55
C GLY A 31 -4.92 -0.54 -3.40
N VAL A 32 -5.26 -0.71 -4.67
CA VAL A 32 -4.51 -1.56 -5.61
C VAL A 32 -3.07 -1.06 -5.76
N THR A 33 -2.87 0.26 -5.87
CA THR A 33 -1.52 0.84 -5.99
C THR A 33 -0.66 0.50 -4.77
N VAL A 34 -1.20 0.68 -3.56
CA VAL A 34 -0.49 0.34 -2.32
C VAL A 34 -0.19 -1.16 -2.23
N ALA A 35 -1.14 -2.01 -2.62
CA ALA A 35 -0.95 -3.46 -2.63
C ALA A 35 0.15 -3.89 -3.61
N LEU A 36 0.19 -3.31 -4.81
CA LEU A 36 1.25 -3.57 -5.80
C LEU A 36 2.63 -3.11 -5.30
N LEU A 37 2.71 -1.95 -4.65
CA LEU A 37 3.95 -1.49 -4.03
C LEU A 37 4.42 -2.45 -2.93
N ASN A 38 3.52 -2.92 -2.07
CA ASN A 38 3.84 -3.93 -1.06
C ASN A 38 4.35 -5.22 -1.69
N LEU A 39 3.69 -5.69 -2.75
CA LEU A 39 4.11 -6.90 -3.47
C LEU A 39 5.49 -6.71 -4.10
N LEU A 40 5.79 -5.55 -4.68
CA LEU A 40 7.10 -5.23 -5.24
C LEU A 40 8.18 -5.20 -4.17
N VAL A 41 7.90 -4.62 -3.00
CA VAL A 41 8.82 -4.59 -1.85
C VAL A 41 9.11 -6.01 -1.37
N TRP A 42 8.06 -6.82 -1.20
CA TRP A 42 8.19 -8.23 -0.83
C TRP A 42 9.02 -9.00 -1.85
N TRP A 43 8.70 -8.86 -3.14
CA TRP A 43 9.39 -9.52 -4.25
C TRP A 43 10.89 -9.20 -4.28
N ARG A 44 11.26 -7.92 -4.14
CA ARG A 44 12.67 -7.49 -4.06
C ARG A 44 13.37 -8.05 -2.82
N GLY A 45 12.66 -8.16 -1.70
CA GLY A 45 13.15 -8.81 -0.50
C GLY A 45 13.38 -10.31 -0.69
N PHE A 46 12.49 -10.99 -1.43
CA PHE A 46 12.59 -12.41 -1.73
C PHE A 46 13.84 -12.74 -2.55
N HIS A 47 14.10 -12.01 -3.63
CA HIS A 47 15.33 -12.16 -4.41
C HIS A 47 16.61 -11.89 -3.61
N ARG A 48 16.55 -11.02 -2.60
CA ARG A 48 17.70 -10.79 -1.72
C ARG A 48 17.95 -11.97 -0.78
N GLN A 49 16.93 -12.76 -0.44
CA GLN A 49 17.11 -13.99 0.34
C GLN A 49 17.68 -15.13 -0.50
N GLU A 50 17.30 -15.23 -1.77
CA GLU A 50 17.88 -16.17 -2.73
C GLU A 50 19.38 -15.93 -2.96
N ALA A 51 19.82 -14.66 -2.93
CA ALA A 51 21.23 -14.30 -3.11
C ALA A 51 22.12 -14.53 -1.87
N VAL A 52 21.53 -14.81 -0.70
CA VAL A 52 22.25 -15.00 0.58
C VAL A 52 22.28 -16.48 1.02
N ASN A 53 21.40 -17.33 0.46
CA ASN A 53 21.47 -18.80 0.61
C ASN A 53 22.41 -19.42 -0.42
#